data_AF-K6X2R4-F1
#
_entry.id   AF-K6X2R4-F1
#
_cell.length_a   1.000
_cell.length_b   1.000
_cell.length_c   1.000
_cell.angle_alpha   90.00
_cell.angle_beta   90.00
_cell.angle_gamma   90.00
#
_symmetry.space_group_name_H-M   'P 1'
#
loop_
_entity.id
_entity.type
_entity.pdbx_description
1 polymer ?
#
loop_
_entity_poly.entity_id
_entity_poly.type
_entity_poly.pdbx_seq_one_letter_code
_entity_poly.pdbx_strand_id
1 'polypeptide(L)' 'MSEEKHHPLRTPASDLTVGVVAGMVGVSVRTLHHYDQIGLVTPSRRTPAGYRVYDDADVARLYRVLTFASWAFHSGG' A
#
# COMPACT_ATOMS: atom_id res chain seq x y z
N MET A 1 -8.21 -6.48 -34.22
CA MET A 1 -8.32 -6.93 -32.81
C MET A 1 -8.07 -5.68 -31.99
N SER A 2 -9.14 -4.90 -31.86
CA SER A 2 -9.10 -3.48 -31.55
C SER A 2 -9.43 -3.25 -30.09
N GLU A 3 -8.61 -2.43 -29.45
CA GLU A 3 -9.03 -1.43 -28.46
C GLU A 3 -10.00 -1.91 -27.38
N GLU A 4 -9.51 -2.73 -26.44
CA GLU A 4 -10.11 -2.72 -25.11
C GLU A 4 -9.62 -1.46 -24.38
N LYS A 5 -10.55 -0.52 -24.27
CA LYS A 5 -10.38 0.82 -23.70
C LYS A 5 -10.11 0.73 -22.20
N HIS A 6 -8.86 0.45 -21.82
CA HIS A 6 -8.40 0.63 -20.44
C HIS A 6 -8.31 2.14 -20.15
N HIS A 7 -9.44 2.72 -19.76
CA HIS A 7 -9.48 4.07 -19.21
C HIS A 7 -8.81 4.06 -17.82
N PRO A 8 -7.70 4.79 -17.62
CA PRO A 8 -7.03 4.91 -16.34
C PRO A 8 -7.85 5.88 -15.49
N LEU A 9 -8.38 5.43 -14.34
CA LEU A 9 -8.81 6.23 -13.16
C LEU A 9 -9.79 5.47 -12.24
N ARG A 10 -10.24 4.27 -12.62
CA ARG A 10 -10.74 3.27 -11.66
C ARG A 10 -9.79 2.09 -11.69
N THR A 11 -8.89 2.05 -10.70
CA THR A 11 -8.18 0.82 -10.38
C THR A 11 -9.23 -0.29 -10.23
N PRO A 12 -9.10 -1.45 -10.91
CA PRO A 12 -10.02 -2.55 -10.66
C PRO A 12 -9.95 -2.87 -9.17
N ALA A 13 -11.09 -3.00 -8.51
CA ALA A 13 -11.17 -3.22 -7.06
C ALA A 13 -10.43 -4.50 -6.57
N SER A 14 -9.85 -5.27 -7.49
CA SER A 14 -8.99 -6.42 -7.27
C SER A 14 -7.50 -6.10 -7.10
N ASP A 15 -7.02 -4.92 -7.51
CA ASP A 15 -5.60 -4.57 -7.34
C ASP A 15 -5.40 -3.84 -6.00
N LEU A 16 -4.54 -4.38 -5.15
CA LEU A 16 -4.12 -3.79 -3.87
C LEU A 16 -3.26 -2.54 -4.09
N THR A 17 -3.88 -1.48 -4.61
CA THR A 17 -3.21 -0.18 -4.75
C THR A 17 -2.98 0.48 -3.41
N VAL A 18 -2.08 1.47 -3.39
CA VAL A 18 -1.77 2.24 -2.18
C VAL A 18 -2.99 2.82 -1.46
N GLY A 19 -4.03 3.24 -2.20
CA GLY A 19 -5.26 3.76 -1.61
C GLY A 19 -6.10 2.67 -0.93
N VAL A 20 -6.25 1.52 -1.60
CA VAL A 20 -6.96 0.36 -1.06
C VAL A 20 -6.27 -0.18 0.19
N VAL A 21 -4.95 -0.37 0.13
CA VAL A 21 -4.16 -0.87 1.25
C VAL A 21 -4.16 0.09 2.43
N ALA A 22 -4.05 1.40 2.18
CA ALA A 22 -4.16 2.43 3.22
C ALA A 22 -5.47 2.30 4.01
N GLY A 23 -6.59 2.12 3.30
CA GLY A 23 -7.90 1.87 3.91
C GLY A 23 -7.95 0.56 4.70
N MET A 24 -7.40 -0.53 4.15
CA MET A 24 -7.40 -1.85 4.80
C MET A 24 -6.59 -1.90 6.10
N VAL A 25 -5.44 -1.22 6.14
CA VAL A 25 -4.52 -1.24 7.29
C VAL A 25 -4.69 -0.05 8.24
N GLY A 26 -5.61 0.87 7.94
CA GLY A 26 -5.96 2.00 8.81
C GLY A 26 -4.90 3.09 8.90
N VAL A 27 -4.13 3.33 7.83
CA VAL A 27 -3.12 4.39 7.77
C VAL A 27 -3.33 5.30 6.58
N SER A 28 -2.68 6.46 6.58
CA SER A 28 -2.75 7.37 5.44
C SER A 28 -1.92 6.85 4.25
N VAL A 29 -2.32 7.19 3.03
CA VAL A 29 -1.50 6.98 1.81
C VAL A 29 -0.12 7.63 1.96
N ARG A 30 -0.04 8.78 2.64
CA ARG A 30 1.22 9.46 2.98
C ARG A 30 2.13 8.60 3.85
N THR A 31 1.58 7.88 4.82
CA THR A 31 2.33 6.95 5.69
C THR A 31 2.93 5.82 4.84
N LEU A 32 2.15 5.23 3.94
CA LEU A 32 2.65 4.18 3.04
C LEU A 32 3.73 4.70 2.08
N HIS A 33 3.59 5.93 1.56
CA HIS A 33 4.66 6.56 0.78
C HIS A 33 5.93 6.74 1.59
N HIS A 34 5.81 7.19 2.84
CA HIS A 34 6.96 7.34 3.72
C HIS A 34 7.66 6.00 3.97
N TYR A 35 6.90 4.93 4.26
CA TYR A 35 7.45 3.60 4.47
C TYR A 35 8.18 3.04 3.24
N ASP A 36 7.66 3.29 2.03
CA ASP A 36 8.35 2.95 0.79
C ASP A 36 9.64 3.77 0.62
N GLN A 37 9.59 5.09 0.86
CA GLN A 37 10.74 5.99 0.71
C GLN A 37 11.90 5.64 1.63
N ILE A 38 11.62 5.17 2.86
CA ILE A 38 12.66 4.76 3.82
C ILE A 38 13.00 3.27 3.73
N GLY A 39 12.38 2.53 2.80
CA GLY A 39 12.61 1.09 2.62
C GLY A 39 12.01 0.19 3.70
N LEU A 40 11.16 0.72 4.58
CA LEU A 40 10.50 -0.05 5.64
C LEU A 40 9.46 -1.01 5.05
N VAL A 41 8.65 -0.52 4.10
CA VAL A 41 7.74 -1.35 3.31
C VAL A 41 7.71 -0.85 1.86
N THR A 42 8.43 -1.54 0.98
CA THR A 42 8.40 -1.32 -0.47
C THR A 42 7.31 -2.18 -1.15
N PRO A 43 6.53 -1.64 -2.11
CA PRO A 43 5.54 -2.41 -2.85
C PRO A 43 6.22 -3.39 -3.82
N SER A 44 5.68 -4.61 -3.91
CA SER A 44 6.19 -5.66 -4.80
C SER A 44 6.04 -5.34 -6.28
N ARG A 45 5.13 -4.44 -6.66
CA ARG A 45 4.94 -4.05 -8.05
C ARG A 45 4.66 -2.56 -8.21
N ARG A 46 5.03 -2.05 -9.38
CA ARG A 46 4.58 -0.75 -9.88
C ARG A 46 3.90 -0.95 -11.23
N THR A 47 2.76 -0.31 -11.43
CA THR A 47 2.11 -0.28 -12.75
C THR A 47 2.98 0.49 -13.75
N PRO A 48 2.81 0.31 -15.07
CA PRO A 48 3.46 1.16 -16.08
C PRO A 48 3.22 2.66 -15.87
N ALA A 49 2.08 3.05 -15.30
CA ALA A 49 1.75 4.44 -14.96
C ALA A 49 2.38 4.93 -13.62
N GLY A 50 3.21 4.12 -12.97
CA GLY A 50 3.93 4.49 -11.74
C GLY A 50 3.18 4.28 -10.42
N TYR A 51 1.94 3.80 -10.45
CA TYR A 51 1.18 3.47 -9.24
C TYR A 51 1.80 2.29 -8.49
N ARG A 52 1.76 2.36 -7.15
CA ARG A 52 2.21 1.29 -6.26
C ARG A 52 1.11 0.25 -6.09
N VAL A 53 1.47 -1.00 -6.29
CA VAL A 53 0.61 -2.17 -6.10
C VAL A 53 1.30 -3.12 -5.14
N TYR A 54 0.59 -3.46 -4.08
CA TYR A 54 1.02 -4.36 -3.04
C TYR A 54 0.51 -5.77 -3.35
N ASP A 55 1.17 -6.78 -2.81
CA ASP A 55 0.62 -8.13 -2.75
C ASP A 55 0.27 -8.51 -1.31
N ASP A 56 -0.25 -9.71 -1.12
CA ASP A 56 -0.62 -10.22 0.20
C ASP A 56 0.59 -10.27 1.16
N ALA A 57 1.79 -10.53 0.65
CA ALA A 57 3.01 -10.58 1.46
C ALA A 57 3.42 -9.19 1.95
N ASP A 58 3.27 -8.15 1.12
CA ASP A 58 3.46 -6.77 1.54
C ASP A 58 2.46 -6.34 2.59
N VAL A 59 1.18 -6.71 2.44
CA VAL A 59 0.14 -6.42 3.41
C VAL A 59 0.43 -7.11 4.75
N ALA A 60 0.88 -8.37 4.72
CA ALA A 60 1.33 -9.08 5.93
C ALA A 60 2.55 -8.42 6.58
N ARG A 61 3.46 -7.82 5.81
CA ARG A 61 4.58 -7.02 6.34
C ARG A 61 4.08 -5.72 6.98
N LEU A 62 3.11 -5.04 6.35
CA LEU A 62 2.50 -3.84 6.91
C LEU A 62 1.86 -4.10 8.27
N TYR A 63 1.07 -5.16 8.42
CA TYR A 63 0.46 -5.50 9.70
C TYR A 63 1.51 -5.74 10.79
N ARG A 64 2.62 -6.41 10.48
CA ARG A 64 3.74 -6.59 11.43
C ARG A 64 4.33 -5.25 11.86
N VAL A 65 4.71 -4.41 10.90
CA VAL A 65 5.30 -3.08 11.17
C VAL A 65 4.37 -2.23 12.04
N LEU A 66 3.08 -2.18 11.70
CA LEU A 66 2.10 -1.38 12.43
C LEU A 66 1.82 -1.91 13.83
N THR A 67 1.88 -3.23 14.03
CA THR A 67 1.76 -3.83 15.37
C THR A 67 2.92 -3.38 16.27
N PHE A 68 4.15 -3.38 15.77
CA PHE A 68 5.30 -2.89 16.56
C PHE A 68 5.27 -1.38 16.76
N ALA A 69 4.82 -0.62 15.75
CA ALA A 69 4.70 0.82 15.86
C ALA A 69 3.66 1.24 16.91
N SER A 70 2.47 0.61 16.95
CA SER A 70 1.43 0.94 17.93
C SER A 70 1.86 0.71 19.39
N TRP A 71 2.70 -0.31 19.63
CA TRP A 71 3.25 -0.58 20.96
C TRP A 71 4.21 0.51 21.41
N ALA A 72 5.04 1.02 20.51
CA ALA A 72 5.93 2.14 20.80
C ALA A 72 5.19 3.45 21.10
N PHE A 73 3.97 3.62 20.57
CA PHE A 73 3.11 4.77 20.87
C PHE A 73 2.32 4.61 22.18
N HIS A 74 2.16 3.39 22.71
CA HIS A 74 1.38 3.12 23.91
C HIS A 74 2.21 3.00 25.20
N SER A 75 3.53 2.77 25.10
CA SER A 75 4.42 2.63 26.26
C SER A 75 4.97 3.96 26.83
N GLY A 76 4.26 5.07 26.61
CA GLY A 76 4.63 6.42 27.06
C GLY A 76 3.55 7.10 27.90
N GLY A 77 2.82 6.35 28.71
CA GLY A 77 1.83 6.85 29.68
C GLY A 77 2.16 6.40 31.09
#